data_AF-A0A2D6WJ72-F1
#
_entry.id   AF-A0A2D6WJ72-F1
#
_cell.length_a   1.000
_cell.length_b   1.000
_cell.length_c   1.000
_cell.angle_alpha   90.00
_cell.angle_beta   90.00
_cell.angle_gamma   90.00
#
_symmetry.space_group_name_H-M   'P 1'
#
loop_
_entity.id
_entity.type
_entity.pdbx_description
1 polymer ?
#
loop_
_entity_poly.entity_id
_entity_poly.type
_entity_poly.pdbx_seq_one_letter_code
_entity_poly.pdbx_strand_id
1 'polypeptide(L)' 'VAKIGKLEETADELALQIASKLGDAVKIGKEAFYKQAEMSINDAYSYTGAVMAENMMFEQTKKGINLFLDKKIPEWDQ' A
#
# COMPACT_ATOMS: atom_id res chain seq x y z
N VAL A 1 5.54 13.32 -14.83
CA VAL A 1 6.74 13.02 -15.67
C VAL A 1 7.89 13.87 -15.14
N ALA A 2 9.06 13.29 -14.90
CA ALA A 2 10.22 14.00 -14.35
C ALA A 2 10.75 15.08 -15.31
N LYS A 3 11.37 16.14 -14.77
CA LYS A 3 12.04 17.17 -15.56
C LYS A 3 13.32 16.60 -16.20
N ILE A 4 13.78 17.22 -17.29
CA ILE A 4 15.05 16.87 -17.93
C ILE A 4 16.18 16.95 -16.90
N GLY A 5 17.00 15.89 -16.81
CA GLY A 5 18.11 15.79 -15.86
C GLY A 5 17.72 15.48 -14.41
N LYS A 6 16.44 15.21 -14.12
CA LYS A 6 15.93 14.95 -12.76
C LYS A 6 15.32 13.56 -12.57
N LEU A 7 15.54 12.63 -13.52
CA LEU A 7 14.92 11.31 -13.51
C LEU A 7 15.26 10.51 -12.24
N GLU A 8 16.54 10.43 -11.89
CA GLU A 8 17.02 9.65 -10.74
C GLU A 8 16.47 10.21 -9.43
N GLU A 9 16.66 11.50 -9.18
CA GLU A 9 16.10 12.20 -8.00
C GLU A 9 14.59 12.00 -7.86
N THR A 10 13.83 12.13 -8.95
CA THR A 10 12.37 11.93 -8.91
C THR A 10 11.99 10.47 -8.65
N ALA A 11 12.74 9.52 -9.19
CA ALA A 11 12.50 8.10 -8.97
C ALA A 11 12.83 7.68 -7.53
N ASP A 12 13.93 8.18 -6.98
CA ASP A 12 14.37 7.93 -5.61
C ASP A 12 13.39 8.53 -4.60
N GLU A 13 12.92 9.75 -4.83
CA GLU A 13 11.88 10.37 -4.01
C GLU A 13 10.62 9.51 -3.96
N LEU A 14 10.17 8.98 -5.10
CA LEU A 14 9.02 8.09 -5.15
C LEU A 14 9.30 6.76 -4.44
N ALA A 15 10.48 6.18 -4.64
CA ALA A 15 10.89 4.93 -3.99
C ALA A 15 10.90 5.09 -2.46
N LEU A 16 11.47 6.19 -1.95
CA LEU A 16 11.49 6.53 -0.52
C LEU A 16 10.07 6.76 0.03
N GLN A 17 9.20 7.41 -0.73
CA GLN A 17 7.80 7.56 -0.34
C GLN A 17 7.10 6.21 -0.19
N ILE A 18 7.33 5.27 -1.10
CA ILE A 18 6.77 3.92 -1.03
C ILE A 18 7.38 3.14 0.15
N ALA A 19 8.70 3.20 0.32
CA ALA A 19 9.42 2.52 1.40
C ALA A 19 9.05 3.05 2.81
N SER A 20 8.54 4.29 2.91
CA SER A 20 8.03 4.86 4.16
C SER A 20 6.69 4.25 4.63
N LYS A 21 6.05 3.42 3.81
CA LYS A 21 4.76 2.78 4.12
C LYS A 21 4.99 1.38 4.67
N LEU A 22 3.92 0.77 5.20
CA LEU A 22 3.95 -0.63 5.61
C LEU A 22 4.12 -1.54 4.38
N GLY A 23 5.28 -2.19 4.26
CA GLY A 23 5.64 -3.01 3.10
C GLY A 23 4.60 -4.09 2.74
N ASP A 24 4.08 -4.80 3.75
CA ASP A 24 3.07 -5.84 3.54
C ASP A 24 1.78 -5.29 2.90
N ALA A 25 1.29 -4.15 3.40
CA ALA A 25 0.08 -3.51 2.86
C ALA A 25 0.30 -3.03 1.41
N VAL A 26 1.49 -2.49 1.10
CA VAL A 26 1.84 -2.08 -0.28
C VAL A 26 1.88 -3.29 -1.21
N LYS A 27 2.49 -4.40 -0.79
CA LYS A 27 2.58 -5.63 -1.57
C LYS A 27 1.20 -6.21 -1.86
N ILE A 28 0.38 -6.38 -0.82
CA ILE A 28 -0.99 -6.92 -0.92
C ILE A 28 -1.85 -6.06 -1.85
N GLY A 29 -1.83 -4.73 -1.65
CA GLY A 29 -2.60 -3.81 -2.47
C GLY A 29 -2.19 -3.81 -3.94
N LYS A 30 -0.88 -3.87 -4.23
CA LYS A 30 -0.35 -3.90 -5.60
C LYS A 30 -0.74 -5.20 -6.32
N GLU A 31 -0.63 -6.34 -5.64
CA GLU A 31 -1.04 -7.63 -6.21
C GLU A 31 -2.54 -7.65 -6.51
N ALA A 32 -3.36 -7.17 -5.56
CA ALA A 32 -4.81 -7.10 -5.75
C ALA A 32 -5.23 -6.11 -6.85
N PHE A 33 -4.49 -5.01 -7.02
CA PHE A 33 -4.70 -4.07 -8.12
C PHE A 33 -4.52 -4.72 -9.50
N TYR A 34 -3.43 -5.46 -9.71
CA TYR A 34 -3.21 -6.12 -11.00
C TYR A 34 -4.23 -7.24 -11.25
N LYS A 35 -4.55 -8.03 -10.22
CA LYS A 35 -5.53 -9.11 -10.34
C LYS A 35 -6.94 -8.60 -10.63
N GLN A 36 -7.39 -7.55 -9.92
CA GLN A 36 -8.74 -7.03 -10.12
C GLN A 36 -8.92 -6.33 -11.49
N ALA A 37 -7.83 -5.83 -12.09
CA ALA A 37 -7.90 -5.13 -13.38
C ALA A 37 -8.36 -6.04 -14.54
N GLU A 38 -8.23 -7.36 -14.37
CA GLU A 38 -8.67 -8.38 -15.33
C GLU A 38 -10.08 -8.91 -15.04
N MET A 39 -10.74 -8.42 -13.97
CA MET A 39 -12.03 -8.91 -13.49
C MET A 39 -13.20 -8.03 -13.95
N SER A 40 -14.41 -8.61 -13.92
CA SER A 40 -15.63 -7.79 -13.96
C SER A 40 -15.72 -6.92 -12.71
N ILE A 41 -16.48 -5.82 -12.77
CA ILE A 41 -16.61 -4.93 -11.61
C ILE A 41 -17.16 -5.66 -10.37
N ASN A 42 -18.14 -6.55 -10.54
CA ASN A 42 -18.72 -7.31 -9.44
C ASN A 42 -17.70 -8.24 -8.79
N ASP A 43 -16.93 -8.97 -9.62
CA ASP A 43 -15.91 -9.89 -9.13
C ASP A 43 -14.76 -9.14 -8.46
N ALA A 44 -14.35 -7.99 -9.03
CA ALA A 44 -13.33 -7.12 -8.45
C ALA A 44 -13.74 -6.64 -7.04
N TYR A 45 -15.00 -6.23 -6.84
CA TYR A 45 -15.51 -5.84 -5.52
C TYR A 45 -15.50 -7.01 -4.52
N SER A 46 -15.97 -8.20 -4.93
CA SER A 46 -15.94 -9.38 -4.08
C SER A 46 -14.51 -9.77 -3.69
N TYR A 47 -13.60 -9.82 -4.66
CA TYR A 47 -12.20 -10.19 -4.46
C TYR A 47 -11.46 -9.18 -3.57
N THR A 48 -11.50 -7.90 -3.93
CA THR A 48 -10.77 -6.85 -3.18
C THR A 48 -11.35 -6.65 -1.79
N GLY A 49 -12.66 -6.85 -1.60
CA GLY A 49 -13.30 -6.89 -0.28
C GLY A 49 -12.68 -7.94 0.63
N ALA A 50 -12.48 -9.17 0.13
CA ALA A 50 -11.84 -10.23 0.88
C ALA A 50 -10.36 -9.91 1.18
N VAL A 51 -9.62 -9.38 0.21
CA VAL A 51 -8.21 -8.98 0.39
C VAL A 51 -8.08 -7.89 1.47
N MET A 52 -8.95 -6.88 1.45
CA MET A 52 -8.94 -5.83 2.48
C MET A 52 -9.24 -6.40 3.86
N ALA A 53 -10.19 -7.33 3.97
CA ALA A 53 -10.48 -8.01 5.23
C ALA A 53 -9.29 -8.83 5.75
N GLU A 54 -8.57 -9.53 4.87
CA GLU A 54 -7.34 -10.25 5.23
C GLU A 54 -6.23 -9.31 5.71
N ASN A 55 -6.01 -8.18 5.01
CA ASN A 55 -5.00 -7.19 5.39
C ASN A 55 -5.24 -6.63 6.80
N MET A 56 -6.50 -6.52 7.24
CA MET A 56 -6.86 -6.08 8.59
C MET A 56 -6.48 -7.08 9.70
N MET A 57 -6.22 -8.34 9.35
CA MET A 57 -5.80 -9.37 10.30
C MET A 57 -4.31 -9.25 10.67
N PHE A 58 -3.53 -8.49 9.91
CA PHE A 58 -2.09 -8.32 10.13
C PHE A 58 -1.84 -7.38 11.30
N GLU A 59 -0.96 -7.77 12.23
CA GLU A 59 -0.70 -6.99 13.44
C GLU A 59 -0.13 -5.59 13.13
N GLN A 60 0.74 -5.49 12.12
CA GLN A 60 1.29 -4.20 11.69
C GLN A 60 0.24 -3.28 11.07
N THR A 61 -0.79 -3.84 10.40
CA THR A 61 -1.94 -3.06 9.91
C THR A 61 -2.72 -2.50 11.10
N LYS A 62 -3.04 -3.32 12.11
CA LYS A 62 -3.73 -2.87 13.32
C LYS A 62 -2.93 -1.78 14.05
N LYS A 63 -1.62 -1.99 14.24
CA LYS A 63 -0.70 -1.00 14.82
C LYS A 63 -0.73 0.31 14.03
N GLY A 64 -0.63 0.24 12.70
CA GLY A 64 -0.67 1.39 11.82
C GLY A 64 -1.95 2.21 11.94
N ILE A 65 -3.11 1.54 12.01
CA ILE A 65 -4.42 2.18 12.20
C ILE A 65 -4.48 2.88 13.56
N ASN A 66 -4.05 2.22 14.63
CA ASN A 66 -4.03 2.82 15.97
C ASN A 66 -3.11 4.05 16.02
N LEU A 67 -1.93 3.99 15.41
CA LEU A 67 -1.01 5.14 15.33
C LEU A 67 -1.60 6.29 14.52
N PHE A 68 -2.32 5.99 13.42
CA PHE A 68 -3.04 7.01 12.65
C PHE A 68 -4.12 7.70 13.50
N LEU A 69 -4.94 6.93 14.22
CA LEU A 69 -5.98 7.48 15.11
C LEU A 69 -5.38 8.34 16.23
N ASP A 70 -4.22 7.94 16.74
CA ASP A 70 -3.45 8.68 17.74
C ASP A 70 -2.66 9.90 17.17
N LYS A 71 -2.70 10.13 15.85
CA LYS A 71 -1.88 11.13 15.15
C LYS A 71 -0.37 10.97 15.38
N LYS A 72 0.10 9.73 15.56
CA LYS A 72 1.51 9.37 15.69
C LYS A 72 2.07 8.87 14.36
N ILE A 73 3.36 9.09 14.15
CA ILE A 73 4.07 8.55 12.98
C ILE A 73 4.30 7.06 13.22
N PRO A 74 3.93 6.18 12.28
CA PRO A 74 4.18 4.76 12.42
C PRO A 74 5.64 4.41 12.19
N GLU A 75 6.19 3.62 13.11
CA GLU A 75 7.46 2.90 12.95
C GLU A 75 7.14 1.45 12.59
N TRP A 76 7.42 1.10 11.34
CA TRP A 76 7.21 -0.24 10.81
C TRP A 76 8.38 -1.14 11.18
N ASP A 77 8.03 -2.28 11.75
CA ASP A 77 8.92 -3.44 11.87
C ASP A 77 8.64 -4.29 10.63
N GLN A 78 9.56 -4.30 9.69
CA GLN A 78 9.39 -4.84 8.33
C GLN A 78 10.66 -5.51 7.83
#